data_AF-A0A7S1QLJ1-F1
#
_entry.id   AF-A0A7S1QLJ1-F1
#
_cell.length_a   1.000
_cell.length_b   1.000
_cell.length_c   1.000
_cell.angle_alpha   90.00
_cell.angle_beta   90.00
_cell.angle_gamma   90.00
#
_symmetry.space_group_name_H-M   'P 1'
#
loop_
_entity.id
_entity.type
_entity.pdbx_description
1 polymer ?
#
loop_
_entity_poly.entity_id
_entity_poly.type
_entity_poly.pdbx_seq_one_letter_code
_entity_poly.pdbx_strand_id
1 'polypeptide(L)'
;MARLFKSFDAQPRLAVVTRTLVSASSDMTHFFIVFLSVYACMVVNSILLFGQDVEEFATLHRATITCFQVMFGSWDYERMSEVGLAMSALWMWIFVLVIAVLLLNMLLAILMDAYADVKSSTLDSRTLFKQSSEILRRRREFQR
;
A
#
# COMPACT_ATOMS: atom_id res chain seq x y z
N MET A 1 -17.26 -8.06 -6.99
CA MET A 1 -16.05 -8.14 -6.15
C MET A 1 -16.34 -8.40 -4.67
N ALA A 2 -17.21 -7.64 -3.98
CA ALA A 2 -17.56 -7.91 -2.57
C ALA A 2 -18.09 -9.35 -2.29
N ARG A 3 -18.83 -9.94 -3.23
CA ARG A 3 -19.29 -11.35 -3.15
C ARG A 3 -18.15 -12.37 -3.23
N LEU A 4 -17.07 -12.07 -3.96
CA LEU A 4 -15.89 -12.94 -4.05
C LEU A 4 -15.09 -12.96 -2.74
N PHE A 5 -14.92 -11.80 -2.09
CA PHE A 5 -14.29 -11.73 -0.77
C PHE A 5 -15.07 -12.52 0.29
N LYS A 6 -16.41 -12.52 0.21
CA LYS A 6 -17.24 -13.35 1.10
C LYS A 6 -17.06 -14.85 0.86
N SER A 7 -16.82 -15.28 -0.38
CA SER A 7 -16.51 -16.68 -0.70
C SER A 7 -15.10 -17.10 -0.26
N PHE A 8 -14.14 -16.18 -0.21
CA PHE A 8 -12.77 -16.46 0.24
C PHE A 8 -12.62 -16.59 1.76
N ASP A 9 -13.50 -15.97 2.55
CA ASP A 9 -13.52 -16.16 4.01
C ASP A 9 -13.89 -17.60 4.42
N ALA A 10 -14.50 -18.39 3.52
CA ALA A 10 -14.82 -19.80 3.76
C ALA A 10 -13.57 -20.71 3.86
N GLN A 11 -12.41 -20.30 3.32
CA GLN A 11 -11.16 -21.04 3.39
C GLN A 11 -10.19 -20.35 4.37
N PRO A 12 -9.73 -21.01 5.46
CA PRO A 12 -8.95 -20.37 6.52
C PRO A 12 -7.67 -19.65 6.07
N ARG A 13 -7.04 -20.10 4.98
CA ARG A 13 -5.84 -19.44 4.43
C ARG A 13 -6.17 -18.16 3.64
N LEU A 14 -7.29 -18.12 2.94
CA LEU A 14 -7.73 -16.96 2.16
C LEU A 14 -8.47 -15.93 3.03
N ALA A 15 -9.08 -16.39 4.13
CA ALA A 15 -9.68 -15.56 5.16
C ALA A 15 -8.67 -14.58 5.79
N VAL A 16 -7.42 -15.01 6.02
CA VAL A 16 -6.38 -14.13 6.60
C VAL A 16 -6.13 -12.92 5.71
N VAL A 17 -5.93 -13.11 4.40
CA VAL A 17 -5.70 -12.00 3.45
C VAL A 17 -6.89 -11.04 3.42
N THR A 18 -8.10 -11.60 3.39
CA THR A 18 -9.34 -10.80 3.34
C THR A 18 -9.53 -9.99 4.63
N ARG A 19 -9.28 -10.60 5.79
CA ARG A 19 -9.36 -9.95 7.10
C ARG A 19 -8.28 -8.88 7.28
N THR A 20 -7.05 -9.12 6.81
CA THR A 20 -5.97 -8.13 6.81
C THR A 20 -6.36 -6.91 5.98
N LEU A 21 -6.89 -7.08 4.78
CA LEU A 21 -7.35 -5.97 3.93
C LEU A 21 -8.49 -5.18 4.58
N VAL A 22 -9.44 -5.85 5.23
CA VAL A 22 -10.52 -5.18 5.95
C VAL A 22 -9.99 -4.42 7.16
N SER A 23 -9.09 -5.02 7.94
CA SER A 23 -8.47 -4.40 9.11
C SER A 23 -7.64 -3.16 8.73
N ALA A 24 -6.86 -3.26 7.65
CA ALA A 24 -6.04 -2.15 7.14
C ALA A 24 -6.83 -1.04 6.44
N SER A 25 -8.12 -1.26 6.14
CA SER A 25 -8.88 -0.38 5.23
C SER A 25 -9.00 1.07 5.72
N SER A 26 -9.15 1.28 7.02
CA SER A 26 -9.18 2.63 7.62
C SER A 26 -7.86 3.36 7.41
N ASP A 27 -6.74 2.71 7.75
CA ASP A 27 -5.41 3.31 7.67
C ASP A 27 -4.98 3.51 6.22
N MET A 28 -5.30 2.57 5.33
CA MET A 28 -5.11 2.71 3.90
C MET A 28 -5.89 3.90 3.34
N THR A 29 -7.12 4.14 3.81
CA THR A 29 -7.92 5.28 3.34
C THR A 29 -7.26 6.60 3.70
N HIS A 30 -6.77 6.75 4.95
CA HIS A 30 -6.03 7.95 5.37
C HIS A 30 -4.73 8.11 4.58
N PHE A 31 -3.99 7.01 4.38
CA PHE A 31 -2.80 7.00 3.55
C PHE A 31 -3.10 7.46 2.12
N PHE A 32 -4.17 6.98 1.49
CA PHE A 32 -4.53 7.35 0.12
C PHE A 32 -4.86 8.83 -0.03
N ILE A 33 -5.44 9.48 0.99
CA ILE A 33 -5.67 10.93 0.97
C ILE A 33 -4.33 11.68 0.88
N VAL A 34 -3.38 11.32 1.74
CA VAL A 34 -2.03 11.91 1.72
C VAL A 34 -1.31 11.59 0.41
N PHE A 35 -1.30 10.32 0.01
CA PHE A 35 -0.67 9.86 -1.22
C PHE A 35 -1.20 10.60 -2.44
N LEU A 36 -2.53 10.68 -2.62
CA LEU A 36 -3.13 11.36 -3.76
C LEU A 36 -2.83 12.86 -3.77
N SER A 37 -2.78 13.51 -2.61
CA SER A 37 -2.42 14.93 -2.54
C SER A 37 -0.98 15.19 -3.00
N VAL A 38 -0.01 14.44 -2.48
CA VAL A 38 1.41 14.56 -2.86
C VAL A 38 1.61 14.16 -4.33
N TYR A 39 0.95 13.09 -4.76
CA TYR A 39 0.98 12.63 -6.15
C TYR A 39 0.43 13.68 -7.11
N ALA A 40 -0.71 14.30 -6.81
CA ALA A 40 -1.29 15.35 -7.64
C ALA A 40 -0.35 16.57 -7.73
N CYS A 41 0.30 16.97 -6.63
CA CYS A 41 1.30 18.03 -6.66
C CYS A 41 2.48 17.69 -7.59
N MET A 42 2.97 16.44 -7.55
CA MET A 42 4.04 15.98 -8.43
C MET A 42 3.62 15.95 -9.90
N VAL A 43 2.38 15.54 -10.20
CA VAL A 43 1.81 15.55 -11.56
C VAL A 43 1.70 16.99 -12.08
N VAL A 44 1.21 17.93 -11.27
CA VAL A 44 1.15 19.33 -11.70
C VAL A 44 2.56 19.88 -11.94
N ASN A 45 3.52 19.53 -11.07
CA ASN A 45 4.90 19.96 -11.24
C ASN A 45 5.55 19.38 -12.50
N SER A 46 5.27 18.14 -12.88
CA SER A 46 5.79 17.56 -14.13
C SER A 46 5.22 18.23 -15.38
N ILE A 47 3.95 18.63 -15.36
CA ILE A 47 3.34 19.42 -16.45
C ILE A 47 4.02 20.79 -16.55
N LEU A 48 4.28 21.44 -15.42
CA LEU A 48 4.92 22.77 -15.42
C LEU A 48 6.38 22.72 -15.90
N LEU A 49 7.10 21.64 -15.61
CA LEU A 49 8.51 21.50 -15.99
C LEU A 49 8.70 20.95 -17.39
N PHE A 50 7.89 19.97 -17.80
CA PHE A 50 8.13 19.20 -19.03
C PHE A 50 6.99 19.32 -20.04
N GLY A 51 5.84 19.89 -19.67
CA GLY A 51 4.64 19.87 -20.52
C GLY A 51 4.74 20.68 -21.81
N GLN A 52 5.72 21.58 -21.95
CA GLN A 52 5.96 22.33 -23.19
C GLN A 52 6.80 21.54 -24.20
N ASP A 53 7.73 20.72 -23.73
CA ASP A 53 8.72 20.04 -24.56
C ASP A 53 8.44 18.54 -24.71
N VAL A 54 7.76 17.94 -23.74
CA VAL A 54 7.50 16.50 -23.66
C VAL A 54 6.00 16.23 -23.72
N GLU A 55 5.58 15.57 -24.80
CA GLU A 55 4.17 15.34 -25.13
C GLU A 55 3.42 14.52 -24.04
N GLU A 56 4.14 13.63 -23.35
CA GLU A 56 3.67 12.79 -22.26
C GLU A 56 3.25 13.60 -21.02
N PHE A 57 3.75 14.83 -20.88
CA PHE A 57 3.41 15.75 -19.79
C PHE A 57 2.53 16.93 -20.25
N ALA A 58 2.12 16.98 -21.52
CA ALA A 58 1.40 18.12 -22.09
C ALA A 58 -0.03 18.30 -21.56
N THR A 59 -0.66 17.24 -21.04
CA THR A 59 -2.03 17.30 -20.48
C THR A 59 -2.09 16.61 -19.13
N LEU A 60 -3.02 17.04 -18.29
CA LEU A 60 -3.21 16.45 -16.95
C LEU A 60 -3.43 14.94 -17.00
N HIS A 61 -4.23 14.46 -17.96
CA HIS A 61 -4.51 13.04 -18.11
C HIS A 61 -3.26 12.24 -18.49
N ARG A 62 -2.50 12.70 -19.48
CA ARG A 62 -1.26 12.03 -19.92
C ARG A 62 -0.21 12.07 -18.82
N ALA A 63 0.02 13.24 -18.21
CA ALA A 63 0.96 13.39 -17.11
C ALA A 63 0.61 12.47 -15.92
N THR A 64 -0.68 12.30 -15.61
CA THR A 64 -1.13 11.36 -14.58
C THR A 64 -0.76 9.91 -14.93
N ILE A 65 -0.93 9.48 -16.17
CA ILE A 65 -0.56 8.12 -16.60
C ILE A 65 0.96 7.96 -16.60
N THR A 66 1.69 8.95 -17.12
CA THR A 66 3.14 8.95 -17.19
C THR A 66 3.77 8.90 -15.79
N CYS A 67 3.34 9.75 -14.86
CA CYS A 67 3.80 9.69 -13.47
C CYS A 67 3.49 8.34 -12.81
N PHE A 68 2.37 7.70 -13.15
CA PHE A 68 2.04 6.36 -12.64
C PHE A 68 3.01 5.30 -13.19
N GLN A 69 3.43 5.40 -14.46
CA GLN A 69 4.43 4.52 -15.04
C GLN A 69 5.83 4.75 -14.43
N VAL A 70 6.21 6.02 -14.22
CA VAL A 70 7.47 6.40 -13.57
C VAL A 70 7.56 5.82 -12.16
N MET A 71 6.45 5.75 -11.43
CA MET A 71 6.38 5.14 -10.10
C MET A 71 6.79 3.65 -10.10
N PHE A 72 6.56 2.92 -11.19
CA PHE A 72 7.00 1.52 -11.37
C PHE A 72 8.35 1.38 -12.09
N GLY A 73 9.01 2.50 -12.34
CA GLY A 73 10.32 2.54 -12.96
C GLY A 73 10.31 2.50 -14.49
N SER A 74 9.17 2.76 -15.11
CA SER A 74 9.09 2.96 -16.56
C SER A 74 9.14 4.46 -16.84
N TRP A 75 10.30 4.95 -17.28
CA TRP A 75 10.51 6.35 -17.65
C TRP A 75 11.37 6.45 -18.90
N ASP A 76 11.08 7.46 -19.73
CA ASP A 76 11.91 7.82 -20.89
C ASP A 76 12.77 9.04 -20.50
N TYR A 77 13.98 8.76 -20.00
CA TYR A 77 14.89 9.81 -19.54
C TYR A 77 15.43 10.66 -20.71
N GLU A 78 15.50 10.09 -21.92
CA GLU A 78 16.10 10.74 -23.08
C GLU A 78 15.28 11.99 -23.44
N ARG A 79 13.96 11.86 -23.55
CA ARG A 79 13.03 12.96 -23.81
C ARG A 79 13.02 14.02 -22.71
N MET A 80 13.08 13.61 -21.45
CA MET A 80 13.11 14.55 -20.33
C MET A 80 14.44 15.33 -20.26
N SER A 81 15.54 14.74 -20.73
CA SER A 81 16.85 15.37 -20.67
C SER A 81 17.02 16.55 -21.63
N GLU A 82 16.17 16.64 -22.66
CA GLU A 82 16.16 17.73 -23.65
C GLU A 82 15.80 19.10 -23.05
N VAL A 83 14.97 19.12 -22.00
CA VAL A 83 14.60 20.34 -21.25
C VAL A 83 15.73 20.83 -20.35
N GLY A 84 16.50 19.89 -19.80
CA GLY A 84 17.64 20.20 -18.94
C GLY A 84 18.00 19.05 -18.00
N LEU A 85 19.18 18.46 -18.22
CA LEU A 85 19.72 17.33 -17.46
C LEU A 85 19.59 17.47 -15.93
N ALA A 86 19.97 18.63 -15.38
CA ALA A 86 19.97 18.84 -13.93
C ALA A 86 18.55 18.93 -13.35
N MET A 87 17.64 19.63 -14.02
CA MET A 87 16.26 19.81 -13.55
C MET A 87 15.47 18.51 -13.64
N SER A 88 15.61 17.79 -14.76
CA SER A 88 14.99 16.49 -15.00
C SER A 88 15.47 15.43 -14.02
N ALA A 89 16.79 15.38 -13.76
CA ALA A 89 17.35 14.49 -12.76
C ALA A 89 16.86 14.81 -11.34
N LEU A 90 16.84 16.09 -10.96
CA LEU A 90 16.39 16.51 -9.62
C LEU A 90 14.92 16.14 -9.40
N TRP A 91 14.05 16.47 -10.35
CA TRP A 91 12.63 16.12 -10.27
C TRP A 91 12.43 14.61 -10.16
N MET A 92 13.10 13.82 -11.00
CA MET A 92 13.02 12.37 -11.01
C MET A 92 13.47 11.76 -9.68
N TRP A 93 14.61 12.23 -9.13
CA TRP A 93 15.11 11.76 -7.84
C TRP A 93 14.12 12.04 -6.70
N ILE A 94 13.55 13.26 -6.66
CA ILE A 94 12.55 13.61 -5.65
C ILE A 94 11.29 12.75 -5.82
N PHE A 95 10.82 12.57 -7.06
CA PHE A 95 9.65 11.76 -7.35
C PHE A 95 9.83 10.31 -6.89
N VAL A 96 10.94 9.68 -7.29
CA VAL A 96 11.25 8.29 -6.93
C VAL A 96 11.43 8.15 -5.42
N LEU A 97 12.18 9.04 -4.77
CA LEU A 97 12.41 8.97 -3.34
C LEU A 97 11.11 9.15 -2.55
N VAL A 98 10.31 10.17 -2.87
CA VAL A 98 9.09 10.47 -2.10
C VAL A 98 7.96 9.48 -2.41
N ILE A 99 7.61 9.31 -3.69
CA ILE A 99 6.45 8.50 -4.06
C ILE A 99 6.80 7.01 -4.01
N ALA A 100 7.82 6.60 -4.77
CA ALA A 100 8.10 5.18 -4.99
C ALA A 100 8.81 4.52 -3.80
N VAL A 101 9.72 5.23 -3.14
CA VAL A 101 10.45 4.68 -1.98
C VAL A 101 9.72 4.95 -0.68
N LEU A 102 9.38 6.19 -0.34
CA LEU A 102 8.78 6.47 0.97
C LEU A 102 7.31 6.05 1.03
N LEU A 103 6.46 6.59 0.15
CA LEU A 103 5.02 6.37 0.27
C LEU A 103 4.60 4.93 -0.05
N LEU A 104 5.12 4.30 -1.12
CA LEU A 104 4.78 2.89 -1.40
C LEU A 104 5.27 1.94 -0.30
N ASN A 105 6.45 2.18 0.30
CA ASN A 105 6.89 1.35 1.42
C ASN A 105 6.09 1.62 2.69
N MET A 106 5.56 2.83 2.89
CA MET A 106 4.61 3.11 3.97
C MET A 106 3.30 2.35 3.77
N LEU A 107 2.78 2.24 2.54
CA LEU A 107 1.63 1.39 2.22
C LEU A 107 1.90 -0.07 2.56
N LEU A 108 3.09 -0.58 2.22
CA LEU A 108 3.50 -1.94 2.58
C LEU A 108 3.61 -2.12 4.10
N ALA A 109 4.12 -1.12 4.82
CA ALA A 109 4.21 -1.14 6.27
C ALA A 109 2.82 -1.26 6.93
N ILE A 110 1.83 -0.47 6.47
CA ILE A 110 0.44 -0.54 6.95
C ILE A 110 -0.14 -1.95 6.72
N LEU A 111 0.09 -2.52 5.54
CA LEU A 111 -0.37 -3.87 5.22
C LEU A 111 0.30 -4.95 6.10
N MET A 112 1.59 -4.79 6.38
CA MET A 112 2.33 -5.74 7.21
C MET A 112 1.91 -5.68 8.69
N ASP A 113 1.60 -4.49 9.20
CA ASP A 113 1.11 -4.30 10.56
C ASP A 113 -0.26 -4.97 10.74
N ALA A 114 -1.21 -4.67 9.86
CA ALA A 114 -2.52 -5.34 9.85
C ALA A 114 -2.43 -6.86 9.61
N TYR A 115 -1.42 -7.33 8.86
CA TYR A 115 -1.17 -8.76 8.68
C TYR A 115 -0.68 -9.41 9.98
N ALA A 116 0.22 -8.75 10.71
CA ALA A 116 0.72 -9.22 11.99
C ALA A 116 -0.41 -9.33 13.02
N ASP A 117 -1.32 -8.35 13.07
CA ASP A 117 -2.48 -8.32 13.97
C ASP A 117 -3.49 -9.44 13.69
N VAL A 118 -3.83 -9.68 12.43
CA VAL A 118 -4.76 -10.77 12.07
C VAL A 118 -4.12 -12.13 12.32
N LYS A 119 -2.81 -12.27 12.06
CA LYS A 119 -2.07 -13.51 12.29
C LYS A 119 -1.96 -13.83 13.79
N SER A 120 -1.70 -12.84 14.64
CA SER A 120 -1.64 -13.01 16.10
C SER A 120 -2.99 -13.43 16.67
N SER A 121 -4.08 -12.80 16.22
CA SER A 121 -5.46 -13.12 16.63
C SER A 121 -5.90 -14.54 16.24
N THR A 122 -5.44 -15.02 15.07
CA THR A 122 -5.72 -16.38 14.59
C THR A 122 -4.94 -17.45 15.37
N LEU A 123 -3.71 -17.14 15.78
CA LEU A 123 -2.90 -18.02 16.63
C LEU A 123 -3.48 -18.11 18.05
N ASP A 124 -3.96 -17.00 18.61
CA ASP A 124 -4.53 -17.00 19.97
C ASP A 124 -5.87 -17.76 20.04
N SER A 125 -6.65 -17.74 18.95
CA SER A 125 -7.84 -18.59 18.78
C SER A 125 -7.51 -20.09 18.71
N ARG A 126 -6.28 -20.43 18.29
CA ARG A 126 -5.77 -21.82 18.25
C ARG A 126 -5.06 -22.23 19.54
N THR A 127 -5.00 -21.38 20.56
CA THR A 127 -4.49 -21.74 21.89
C THR A 127 -5.50 -22.62 22.61
N LEU A 128 -5.85 -23.75 21.98
CA LEU A 128 -6.41 -24.94 22.61
C LEU A 128 -5.57 -25.36 23.83
N PHE A 129 -4.32 -24.92 23.94
CA PHE A 129 -3.47 -25.09 25.12
C PHE A 129 -3.89 -24.25 26.33
N LYS A 130 -4.38 -23.01 26.12
CA LYS A 130 -5.01 -22.21 27.18
C LYS A 130 -6.37 -22.79 27.53
N GLN A 131 -7.19 -23.14 26.52
CA GLN A 131 -8.47 -23.82 26.78
C GLN A 131 -8.30 -25.19 27.47
N SER A 132 -7.30 -25.98 27.11
CA SER A 132 -7.06 -27.30 27.71
C SER A 132 -6.51 -27.19 29.12
N SER A 133 -5.58 -26.24 29.38
CA SER A 133 -5.11 -25.97 30.75
C SER A 133 -6.23 -25.42 31.64
N GLU A 134 -7.17 -24.64 31.08
CA GLU A 134 -8.33 -24.12 31.81
C GLU A 134 -9.38 -25.20 32.08
N ILE A 135 -9.63 -26.11 31.14
CA ILE A 135 -10.49 -27.30 31.33
C ILE A 135 -9.88 -28.26 32.36
N LEU A 136 -8.57 -28.49 32.31
CA LEU A 136 -7.84 -29.31 33.30
C LEU A 136 -7.86 -28.68 34.69
N ARG A 137 -7.77 -27.35 34.79
CA ARG A 137 -7.88 -26.62 36.06
C ARG A 137 -9.29 -26.71 36.63
N ARG A 138 -10.32 -26.51 35.81
CA ARG A 138 -11.74 -26.65 36.22
C ARG A 138 -12.07 -28.07 36.70
N ARG A 139 -11.49 -29.12 36.10
CA ARG A 139 -11.68 -30.50 36.58
C ARG A 139 -11.03 -30.77 37.94
N ARG A 140 -9.91 -30.11 38.26
CA ARG A 140 -9.27 -30.24 39.58
C ARG A 140 -10.04 -29.51 40.69
N GLU A 141 -10.76 -28.44 40.37
CA GLU A 141 -11.58 -27.69 41.33
C GLU A 141 -12.90 -28.41 41.66
N PHE A 142 -13.47 -29.19 40.74
CA PHE A 142 -14.69 -29.98 40.97
C PHE A 142 -14.48 -31.34 41.68
N GLN A 143 -13.22 -31.75 41.92
CA GLN A 143 -12.88 -33.01 42.61
C GLN A 143 -12.50 -32.83 44.09
N ARG A 144 -12.76 -31.64 44.67
CA ARG A 144 -12.74 -31.38 46.11
C ARG A 144 -14.15 -31.09 46.60
#